data_AF-A0AAJ1BX68-F1
#
_entry.id   AF-A0AAJ1BX68-F1
#
_cell.length_a   1.000
_cell.length_b   1.000
_cell.length_c   1.000
_cell.angle_alpha   90.00
_cell.angle_beta   90.00
_cell.angle_gamma   90.00
#
_symmetry.space_group_name_H-M   'P 1'
#
loop_
_entity.id
_entity.type
_entity.pdbx_description
1 polymer ?
#
loop_
_entity_poly.entity_id
_entity_poly.type
_entity_poly.pdbx_seq_one_letter_code
_entity_poly.pdbx_strand_id
1 'polypeptide(L)'
;MSDLDSLKIALLSDVSAAEDEAAIEAVRVAALGKKGSVSELLKTLGSMTPEERQTRGAAINALKNELTEKITARKSELRDAAINARLKAETVDVSLPVRSSPAERGRIHPISQIVDEITAIFADMGFSIAEGPDIETDYYNFTALNFPEGHPAREMHDTFFLSPDENGERKVLRTHTSPVQVRTMEAQKPPIRIVIPGKTYRQDSDATHSPMFHQVEGLVIDKTANVGNLRWVLEEFCKAFFEVDKVVMRFRPSFFPFTEPSFEVDIQCDRSSGPIVKFGEGTDWMEILGCGMVHPNVLRAGGLDPDEYQGFAWGMGLDRIAMLKYGMPDLRDFFNADVRWMSHYGFRPLDVPTLFGGLSA
;
A
#
# COMPACT_ATOMS: atom_id res chain seq x y z
N MET A 1 -77.76 21.93 -26.31
CA MET A 1 -76.31 21.70 -26.38
C MET A 1 -75.97 21.43 -27.83
N SER A 2 -74.97 22.10 -28.39
CA SER A 2 -74.50 21.76 -29.73
C SER A 2 -73.75 20.42 -29.70
N ASP A 3 -73.75 19.68 -30.80
CA ASP A 3 -73.00 18.41 -30.95
C ASP A 3 -71.50 18.58 -30.61
N LEU A 4 -70.97 19.79 -30.86
CA LEU A 4 -69.59 20.16 -30.55
C LEU A 4 -69.31 20.28 -29.05
N ASP A 5 -70.28 20.78 -28.27
CA ASP A 5 -70.14 20.90 -26.81
C ASP A 5 -70.15 19.53 -26.15
N SER A 6 -71.00 18.61 -26.64
CA SER A 6 -71.03 17.22 -26.16
C SER A 6 -69.73 16.49 -26.47
N LEU A 7 -69.18 16.65 -27.67
CA LEU A 7 -67.87 16.09 -28.03
C LEU A 7 -66.74 16.68 -27.19
N LYS A 8 -66.75 17.99 -26.95
CA LYS A 8 -65.77 18.67 -26.09
C LYS A 8 -65.77 18.08 -24.67
N ILE A 9 -66.94 17.92 -24.06
CA ILE A 9 -67.08 17.37 -22.70
C ILE A 9 -66.54 15.93 -22.65
N ALA A 10 -66.88 15.10 -23.64
CA ALA A 10 -66.40 13.72 -23.71
C ALA A 10 -64.87 13.65 -23.81
N LEU A 11 -64.27 14.41 -24.75
CA LEU A 11 -62.82 14.40 -24.95
C LEU A 11 -62.05 14.95 -23.75
N LEU A 12 -62.55 15.99 -23.09
CA LEU A 12 -61.93 16.51 -21.86
C LEU A 12 -62.06 15.51 -20.70
N SER A 13 -63.17 14.76 -20.63
CA SER A 13 -63.33 13.65 -19.69
C SER A 13 -62.31 12.55 -19.96
N ASP A 14 -62.14 12.13 -21.22
CA ASP A 14 -61.17 11.10 -21.60
C ASP A 14 -59.73 11.51 -21.29
N VAL A 15 -59.38 12.79 -21.51
CA VAL A 15 -58.08 13.34 -21.10
C VAL A 15 -57.89 13.26 -19.59
N SER A 16 -58.91 13.62 -18.81
CA SER A 16 -58.83 13.56 -17.33
C SER A 16 -58.76 12.12 -16.80
N ALA A 17 -59.38 11.18 -17.49
CA ALA A 17 -59.43 9.76 -17.11
C ALA A 17 -58.18 8.97 -17.51
N ALA A 18 -57.28 9.54 -18.33
CA ALA A 18 -56.04 8.87 -18.70
C ALA A 18 -55.12 8.69 -17.47
N GLU A 19 -54.79 7.44 -17.17
CA GLU A 19 -53.99 7.05 -15.98
C GLU A 19 -52.49 6.89 -16.27
N ASP A 20 -52.10 6.75 -17.53
CA ASP A 20 -50.70 6.57 -17.94
C ASP A 20 -50.37 7.21 -19.31
N GLU A 21 -49.09 7.21 -19.67
CA GLU A 21 -48.60 7.78 -20.94
C GLU A 21 -49.23 7.09 -22.17
N ALA A 22 -49.58 5.81 -22.08
CA ALA A 22 -50.20 5.07 -23.19
C ALA A 22 -51.67 5.46 -23.37
N ALA A 23 -52.41 5.65 -22.28
CA ALA A 23 -53.79 6.07 -22.25
C ALA A 23 -53.96 7.50 -22.80
N ILE A 24 -53.12 8.45 -22.39
CA ILE A 24 -53.19 9.82 -22.92
C ILE A 24 -52.79 9.89 -24.40
N GLU A 25 -51.87 9.03 -24.84
CA GLU A 25 -51.50 8.90 -26.25
C GLU A 25 -52.64 8.30 -27.08
N ALA A 26 -53.38 7.33 -26.54
CA ALA A 26 -54.58 6.78 -27.16
C ALA A 26 -55.67 7.86 -27.34
N VAL A 27 -55.91 8.69 -26.32
CA VAL A 27 -56.83 9.84 -26.40
C VAL A 27 -56.39 10.83 -27.48
N ARG A 28 -55.09 11.14 -27.56
CA ARG A 28 -54.54 12.02 -28.61
C ARG A 28 -54.78 11.45 -30.01
N VAL A 29 -54.56 10.16 -30.21
CA VAL A 29 -54.78 9.50 -31.50
C VAL A 29 -56.27 9.47 -31.86
N ALA A 30 -57.14 9.17 -30.91
CA ALA A 30 -58.59 9.12 -31.10
C ALA A 30 -59.21 10.48 -31.42
N ALA A 31 -58.66 11.57 -30.87
CA ALA A 31 -59.18 12.92 -31.11
C ALA A 31 -58.49 13.66 -32.26
N LEU A 32 -57.15 13.65 -32.30
CA LEU A 32 -56.32 14.47 -33.18
C LEU A 32 -55.56 13.67 -34.26
N GLY A 33 -55.72 12.34 -34.31
CA GLY A 33 -55.14 11.49 -35.34
C GLY A 33 -55.75 11.73 -36.73
N LYS A 34 -55.24 11.04 -37.77
CA LYS A 34 -55.71 11.20 -39.17
C LYS A 34 -57.21 10.90 -39.37
N LYS A 35 -57.77 10.02 -38.53
CA LYS A 35 -59.20 9.65 -38.48
C LYS A 35 -59.84 10.04 -37.14
N GLY A 36 -59.23 10.98 -36.41
CA GLY A 36 -59.71 11.39 -35.09
C GLY A 36 -60.97 12.23 -35.18
N SER A 37 -61.78 12.22 -34.12
CA SER A 37 -63.09 12.91 -34.08
C SER A 37 -62.99 14.41 -34.41
N VAL A 38 -61.97 15.12 -33.93
CA VAL A 38 -61.73 16.54 -34.22
C VAL A 38 -61.18 16.72 -35.64
N SER A 39 -60.34 15.79 -36.10
CA SER A 39 -59.79 15.80 -37.47
C SER A 39 -60.86 15.56 -38.54
N GLU A 40 -61.85 14.71 -38.28
CA GLU A 40 -63.01 14.50 -39.17
C GLU A 40 -63.89 15.76 -39.23
N LEU A 41 -64.14 16.43 -38.10
CA LEU A 41 -64.84 17.71 -38.08
C LEU A 41 -64.12 18.79 -38.91
N LEU A 42 -62.79 18.86 -38.84
CA LEU A 42 -62.00 19.78 -39.67
C LEU A 42 -62.13 19.50 -41.17
N LYS A 43 -62.31 18.24 -41.60
CA LYS A 43 -62.52 17.90 -43.03
C LYS A 43 -63.84 18.44 -43.56
N THR A 44 -64.88 18.47 -42.72
CA THR A 44 -66.21 18.99 -43.11
C THR A 44 -66.21 20.49 -43.42
N LEU A 45 -65.21 21.25 -42.97
CA LEU A 45 -65.08 22.67 -43.28
C LEU A 45 -64.89 22.93 -44.78
N GLY A 46 -64.37 21.95 -45.54
CA GLY A 46 -64.16 22.06 -46.99
C GLY A 46 -65.47 22.22 -47.79
N SER A 47 -66.58 21.70 -47.28
CA SER A 47 -67.89 21.70 -47.93
C SER A 47 -68.86 22.79 -47.44
N MET A 48 -68.45 23.66 -46.50
CA MET A 48 -69.29 24.70 -45.91
C MET A 48 -69.23 26.03 -46.69
N THR A 49 -70.28 26.85 -46.57
CA THR A 49 -70.32 28.22 -47.11
C THR A 49 -69.34 29.14 -46.37
N PRO A 50 -68.95 30.30 -46.95
CA PRO A 50 -68.03 31.24 -46.31
C PRO A 50 -68.51 31.70 -44.92
N GLU A 51 -69.81 32.02 -44.75
CA GLU A 51 -70.37 32.45 -43.46
C GLU A 51 -70.40 31.32 -42.41
N GLU A 52 -70.73 30.09 -42.81
CA GLU A 52 -70.72 28.92 -41.92
C GLU A 52 -69.29 28.52 -41.52
N ARG A 53 -68.33 28.61 -42.45
CA ARG A 53 -66.92 28.31 -42.19
C ARG A 53 -66.32 29.29 -41.20
N GLN A 54 -66.72 30.56 -41.20
CA GLN A 54 -66.21 31.56 -40.26
C GLN A 54 -66.61 31.26 -38.81
N THR A 55 -67.84 30.81 -38.58
CA THR A 55 -68.37 30.53 -37.24
C THR A 55 -68.01 29.13 -36.75
N ARG A 56 -68.29 28.07 -37.54
CA ARG A 56 -67.96 26.68 -37.17
C ARG A 56 -66.45 26.40 -37.21
N GLY A 57 -65.72 26.99 -38.15
CA GLY A 57 -64.27 26.83 -38.25
C GLY A 57 -63.53 27.43 -37.06
N ALA A 58 -63.97 28.59 -36.56
CA ALA A 58 -63.41 29.18 -35.34
C ALA A 58 -63.68 28.27 -34.13
N ALA A 59 -64.89 27.74 -33.98
CA ALA A 59 -65.25 26.85 -32.89
C ALA A 59 -64.46 25.52 -32.89
N ILE A 60 -64.28 24.87 -34.05
CA ILE A 60 -63.51 23.63 -34.17
C ILE A 60 -62.02 23.87 -33.89
N ASN A 61 -61.44 24.98 -34.37
CA ASN A 61 -60.05 25.31 -34.09
C ASN A 61 -59.82 25.65 -32.61
N ALA A 62 -60.76 26.35 -31.97
CA ALA A 62 -60.72 26.60 -30.54
C ALA A 62 -60.72 25.28 -29.74
N LEU A 63 -61.61 24.34 -30.08
CA LEU A 63 -61.65 23.01 -29.48
C LEU A 63 -60.33 22.25 -29.68
N LYS A 64 -59.77 22.26 -30.89
CA LYS A 64 -58.48 21.60 -31.18
C LYS A 64 -57.36 22.16 -30.31
N ASN A 65 -57.27 23.49 -30.19
CA ASN A 65 -56.20 24.15 -29.43
C ASN A 65 -56.34 23.82 -27.94
N GLU A 66 -57.53 23.99 -27.37
CA GLU A 66 -57.81 23.67 -25.97
C GLU A 66 -57.52 22.19 -25.66
N LEU A 67 -57.93 21.28 -26.54
CA LEU A 67 -57.67 19.85 -26.36
C LEU A 67 -56.18 19.53 -26.47
N THR A 68 -55.47 20.17 -27.39
CA THR A 68 -54.01 20.01 -27.53
C THR A 68 -53.30 20.46 -26.26
N GLU A 69 -53.65 21.64 -25.73
CA GLU A 69 -53.11 22.15 -24.47
C GLU A 69 -53.38 21.20 -23.31
N LYS A 70 -54.61 20.69 -23.19
CA LYS A 70 -54.99 19.75 -22.12
C LYS A 70 -54.29 18.40 -22.23
N ILE A 71 -54.15 17.85 -23.44
CA ILE A 71 -53.40 16.62 -23.68
C ILE A 71 -51.93 16.81 -23.34
N THR A 72 -51.31 17.91 -23.78
CA THR A 72 -49.90 18.20 -23.49
C THR A 72 -49.67 18.38 -22.00
N ALA A 73 -50.53 19.12 -21.31
CA ALA A 73 -50.47 19.29 -19.85
C ALA A 73 -50.59 17.93 -19.13
N ARG A 74 -51.63 17.14 -19.46
CA ARG A 74 -51.85 15.83 -18.84
C ARG A 74 -50.70 14.85 -19.11
N LYS A 75 -50.15 14.85 -20.32
CA LYS A 75 -48.99 14.03 -20.66
C LYS A 75 -47.76 14.41 -19.83
N SER A 76 -47.54 15.70 -19.58
CA SER A 76 -46.46 16.15 -18.69
C SER A 76 -46.67 15.69 -17.25
N GLU A 77 -47.90 15.85 -16.72
CA GLU A 77 -48.25 15.41 -15.36
C GLU A 77 -48.00 13.91 -15.16
N LEU A 78 -48.46 13.09 -16.11
CA LEU A 78 -48.29 11.63 -16.05
C LEU A 78 -46.83 11.22 -16.15
N ARG A 79 -46.04 11.89 -16.99
CA ARG A 79 -44.60 11.68 -17.09
C ARG A 79 -43.87 12.01 -15.79
N ASP A 80 -44.17 13.16 -15.19
CA ASP A 80 -43.56 13.59 -13.93
C ASP A 80 -43.96 12.66 -12.77
N ALA A 81 -45.21 12.19 -12.75
CA ALA A 81 -45.68 11.21 -11.79
C ALA A 81 -44.93 9.86 -11.94
N ALA A 82 -44.75 9.39 -13.17
CA ALA A 82 -44.00 8.16 -13.47
C ALA A 82 -42.52 8.28 -13.06
N ILE A 83 -41.87 9.41 -13.35
CA ILE A 83 -40.49 9.69 -12.93
C ILE A 83 -40.40 9.69 -11.39
N ASN A 84 -41.29 10.40 -10.70
CA ASN A 84 -41.27 10.46 -9.24
C ASN A 84 -41.54 9.09 -8.58
N ALA A 85 -42.45 8.28 -9.16
CA ALA A 85 -42.69 6.91 -8.69
C ALA A 85 -41.43 6.05 -8.86
N ARG A 86 -40.75 6.16 -10.00
CA ARG A 86 -39.49 5.46 -10.27
C ARG A 86 -38.37 5.91 -9.32
N LEU A 87 -38.19 7.21 -9.10
CA LEU A 87 -37.19 7.75 -8.16
C LEU A 87 -37.45 7.26 -6.72
N LYS A 88 -38.71 7.22 -6.28
CA LYS A 88 -39.08 6.65 -4.97
C LYS A 88 -38.74 5.15 -4.89
N ALA A 89 -39.04 4.39 -5.93
CA ALA A 89 -38.75 2.95 -5.97
C ALA A 89 -37.24 2.65 -6.05
N GLU A 90 -36.46 3.50 -6.72
CA GLU A 90 -35.00 3.40 -6.87
C GLU A 90 -34.25 4.12 -5.73
N THR A 91 -34.95 4.61 -4.70
CA THR A 91 -34.30 5.23 -3.54
C THR A 91 -33.51 4.17 -2.79
N VAL A 92 -32.22 4.41 -2.64
CA VAL A 92 -31.30 3.58 -1.86
C VAL A 92 -30.85 4.32 -0.61
N ASP A 93 -30.55 3.57 0.45
CA ASP A 93 -29.90 4.12 1.63
C ASP A 93 -28.42 4.39 1.33
N VAL A 94 -28.09 5.65 1.06
CA VAL A 94 -26.72 6.11 0.77
C VAL A 94 -25.82 6.12 2.01
N SER A 95 -26.37 5.85 3.21
CA SER A 95 -25.59 5.71 4.44
C SER A 95 -25.08 4.29 4.69
N LEU A 96 -25.54 3.30 3.91
CA LEU A 96 -25.06 1.93 4.04
C LEU A 96 -23.56 1.85 3.75
N PRO A 97 -22.79 1.13 4.59
CA PRO A 97 -21.37 0.97 4.39
C PRO A 97 -21.12 0.22 3.08
N VAL A 98 -20.26 0.80 2.23
CA VAL A 98 -19.76 0.11 1.04
C VAL A 98 -18.83 -1.03 1.46
N ARG A 99 -18.85 -2.12 0.69
CA ARG A 99 -17.88 -3.20 0.90
C ARG A 99 -16.50 -2.66 0.61
N SER A 100 -15.63 -2.68 1.62
CA SER A 100 -14.24 -2.27 1.44
C SER A 100 -13.58 -3.05 0.32
N SER A 101 -12.86 -2.34 -0.54
CA SER A 101 -12.20 -2.95 -1.68
C SER A 101 -11.09 -3.91 -1.20
N PRO A 102 -10.67 -4.89 -2.02
CA PRO A 102 -9.52 -5.71 -1.69
C PRO A 102 -8.25 -4.90 -1.38
N ALA A 103 -8.04 -3.77 -2.07
CA ALA A 103 -6.91 -2.87 -1.82
C ALA A 103 -6.96 -2.21 -0.44
N GLU A 104 -8.15 -1.91 0.09
CA GLU A 104 -8.33 -1.35 1.43
C GLU A 104 -8.19 -2.39 2.55
N ARG A 105 -8.44 -3.67 2.25
CA ARG A 105 -8.35 -4.77 3.23
C ARG A 105 -7.00 -5.47 3.23
N GLY A 106 -6.32 -5.50 2.09
CA GLY A 106 -5.00 -6.10 1.96
C GLY A 106 -4.00 -5.44 2.91
N ARG A 107 -3.09 -6.23 3.47
CA ARG A 107 -2.05 -5.75 4.37
C ARG A 107 -0.71 -6.38 3.99
N ILE A 108 0.31 -5.54 3.86
CA ILE A 108 1.71 -5.92 3.74
C ILE A 108 2.26 -6.14 5.14
N HIS A 109 3.06 -7.19 5.29
CA HIS A 109 3.68 -7.51 6.56
C HIS A 109 4.70 -6.42 6.94
N PRO A 110 4.77 -5.97 8.20
CA PRO A 110 5.66 -4.88 8.59
C PRO A 110 7.15 -5.13 8.29
N ILE A 111 7.60 -6.38 8.36
CA ILE A 111 8.98 -6.71 7.95
C ILE A 111 9.18 -6.48 6.46
N SER A 112 8.21 -6.83 5.61
CA SER A 112 8.30 -6.57 4.16
C SER A 112 8.33 -5.06 3.89
N GLN A 113 7.47 -4.30 4.58
CA GLN A 113 7.47 -2.84 4.49
C GLN A 113 8.85 -2.25 4.80
N ILE A 114 9.47 -2.70 5.90
CA ILE A 114 10.78 -2.19 6.32
C ILE A 114 11.89 -2.58 5.34
N VAL A 115 11.83 -3.79 4.77
CA VAL A 115 12.78 -4.18 3.72
C VAL A 115 12.65 -3.24 2.51
N ASP A 116 11.44 -2.87 2.12
CA ASP A 116 11.20 -1.93 1.02
C ASP A 116 11.69 -0.51 1.37
N GLU A 117 11.43 -0.03 2.59
CA GLU A 117 11.91 1.27 3.07
C GLU A 117 13.44 1.37 3.08
N ILE A 118 14.11 0.34 3.63
CA ILE A 118 15.57 0.24 3.69
C ILE A 118 16.14 0.18 2.28
N THR A 119 15.52 -0.59 1.39
CA THR A 119 15.90 -0.68 -0.01
C THR A 119 15.82 0.69 -0.67
N ALA A 120 14.74 1.45 -0.46
CA ALA A 120 14.59 2.79 -1.01
C ALA A 120 15.67 3.75 -0.50
N ILE A 121 15.97 3.74 0.81
CA ILE A 121 16.98 4.61 1.41
C ILE A 121 18.38 4.29 0.88
N PHE A 122 18.78 3.01 0.91
CA PHE A 122 20.13 2.61 0.50
C PHE A 122 20.34 2.70 -1.00
N ALA A 123 19.30 2.44 -1.81
CA ALA A 123 19.38 2.63 -3.26
C ALA A 123 19.64 4.10 -3.63
N ASP A 124 19.03 5.06 -2.94
CA ASP A 124 19.29 6.49 -3.15
C ASP A 124 20.72 6.90 -2.78
N MET A 125 21.31 6.23 -1.78
CA MET A 125 22.74 6.36 -1.44
C MET A 125 23.69 5.58 -2.38
N GLY A 126 23.17 4.93 -3.42
CA GLY A 126 23.95 4.21 -4.43
C GLY A 126 24.41 2.81 -4.02
N PHE A 127 23.71 2.18 -3.07
CA PHE A 127 23.91 0.77 -2.74
C PHE A 127 23.08 -0.14 -3.65
N SER A 128 23.58 -1.34 -3.88
CA SER A 128 22.83 -2.41 -4.53
C SER A 128 22.35 -3.45 -3.51
N ILE A 129 21.22 -4.09 -3.79
CA ILE A 129 20.73 -5.21 -2.96
C ILE A 129 21.49 -6.47 -3.32
N ALA A 130 22.02 -7.16 -2.31
CA ALA A 130 22.64 -8.48 -2.46
C ALA A 130 21.88 -9.50 -1.62
N GLU A 131 21.78 -10.72 -2.13
CA GLU A 131 21.09 -11.84 -1.48
C GLU A 131 22.01 -13.07 -1.44
N GLY A 132 21.73 -13.98 -0.52
CA GLY A 132 22.45 -15.25 -0.43
C GLY A 132 21.62 -16.32 0.29
N PRO A 133 22.13 -17.56 0.29
CA PRO A 133 21.39 -18.71 0.81
C PRO A 133 21.18 -18.62 2.33
N ASP A 134 20.09 -19.24 2.80
CA ASP A 134 19.83 -19.41 4.25
C ASP A 134 20.70 -20.52 4.86
N ILE A 135 21.02 -21.55 4.07
CA ILE A 135 21.91 -22.65 4.47
C ILE A 135 23.33 -22.33 3.97
N GLU A 136 24.26 -22.24 4.91
CA GLU A 136 25.66 -21.91 4.65
C GLU A 136 26.63 -23.02 5.08
N THR A 137 27.87 -22.88 4.62
CA THR A 137 28.99 -23.67 5.16
C THR A 137 29.59 -22.97 6.38
N ASP A 138 30.24 -23.72 7.27
CA ASP A 138 31.03 -23.13 8.36
C ASP A 138 32.06 -22.12 7.85
N TYR A 139 32.66 -22.39 6.67
CA TYR A 139 33.65 -21.50 6.08
C TYR A 139 33.08 -20.09 5.87
N TYR A 140 31.94 -19.96 5.18
CA TYR A 140 31.37 -18.65 4.88
C TYR A 140 30.69 -18.02 6.09
N ASN A 141 30.08 -18.81 6.99
CA ASN A 141 29.41 -18.27 8.18
C ASN A 141 30.37 -17.86 9.28
N PHE A 142 31.59 -18.39 9.32
CA PHE A 142 32.50 -18.13 10.44
C PHE A 142 33.95 -17.96 10.03
N THR A 143 34.57 -18.96 9.38
CA THR A 143 36.02 -18.95 9.12
C THR A 143 36.45 -17.74 8.29
N ALA A 144 35.77 -17.46 7.19
CA ALA A 144 36.05 -16.32 6.31
C ALA A 144 35.77 -14.96 6.97
N LEU A 145 34.95 -14.96 8.02
CA LEU A 145 34.63 -13.80 8.85
C LEU A 145 35.51 -13.73 10.11
N ASN A 146 36.66 -14.41 10.08
CA ASN A 146 37.70 -14.32 11.10
C ASN A 146 37.25 -14.78 12.50
N PHE A 147 36.22 -15.62 12.58
CA PHE A 147 35.85 -16.27 13.84
C PHE A 147 36.89 -17.37 14.15
N PRO A 148 37.50 -17.39 15.36
CA PRO A 148 38.43 -18.43 15.74
C PRO A 148 37.74 -19.78 15.94
N GLU A 149 38.52 -20.86 15.89
CA GLU A 149 38.04 -22.18 16.35
C GLU A 149 37.72 -22.12 17.85
N GLY A 150 36.55 -22.63 18.26
CA GLY A 150 36.07 -22.55 19.65
C GLY A 150 35.43 -21.20 20.05
N HIS A 151 35.16 -20.30 19.09
CA HIS A 151 34.37 -19.10 19.38
C HIS A 151 32.94 -19.49 19.83
N PRO A 152 32.37 -18.88 20.90
CA PRO A 152 31.04 -19.25 21.40
C PRO A 152 29.94 -19.26 20.33
N ALA A 153 29.94 -18.27 19.42
CA ALA A 153 29.00 -18.21 18.31
C ALA A 153 29.05 -19.42 17.34
N ARG A 154 30.12 -20.24 17.36
CA ARG A 154 30.27 -21.46 16.54
C ARG A 154 29.79 -22.72 17.27
N GLU A 155 29.37 -22.59 18.52
CA GLU A 155 28.97 -23.71 19.35
C GLU A 155 27.51 -24.13 19.09
N MET A 156 27.20 -25.39 19.41
CA MET A 156 25.86 -25.98 19.19
C MET A 156 24.74 -25.35 20.00
N HIS A 157 25.04 -24.54 21.02
CA HIS A 157 24.00 -23.88 21.81
C HIS A 157 23.44 -22.63 21.12
N ASP A 158 24.16 -22.05 20.16
CA ASP A 158 23.78 -20.79 19.49
C ASP A 158 23.42 -21.00 18.00
N THR A 159 23.98 -22.03 17.35
CA THR A 159 23.84 -22.25 15.90
C THR A 159 23.09 -23.53 15.56
N PHE A 160 22.16 -23.45 14.60
CA PHE A 160 21.51 -24.63 14.04
C PHE A 160 22.40 -25.34 13.02
N PHE A 161 22.84 -26.55 13.35
CA PHE A 161 23.60 -27.42 12.46
C PHE A 161 22.69 -28.40 11.72
N LEU A 162 22.93 -28.59 10.43
CA LEU A 162 22.30 -29.63 9.63
C LEU A 162 22.96 -30.99 9.86
N SER A 163 22.30 -32.04 9.41
CA SER A 163 22.87 -33.39 9.40
C SER A 163 24.20 -33.40 8.63
N PRO A 164 25.21 -34.15 9.12
CA PRO A 164 26.49 -34.27 8.44
C PRO A 164 26.32 -34.89 7.05
N ASP A 165 27.13 -34.44 6.11
CA ASP A 165 27.24 -35.07 4.79
C ASP A 165 28.13 -36.32 4.82
N GLU A 166 28.40 -36.90 3.64
CA GLU A 166 29.22 -38.10 3.48
C GLU A 166 30.66 -37.94 4.01
N ASN A 167 31.17 -36.70 4.06
CA ASN A 167 32.50 -36.37 4.56
C ASN A 167 32.50 -36.00 6.05
N GLY A 168 31.33 -36.02 6.71
CA GLY A 168 31.17 -35.61 8.11
C GLY A 168 31.05 -34.09 8.30
N GLU A 169 30.99 -33.31 7.23
CA GLU A 169 30.85 -31.85 7.30
C GLU A 169 29.40 -31.46 7.59
N ARG A 170 29.22 -30.49 8.49
CA ARG A 170 27.89 -29.98 8.85
C ARG A 170 27.71 -28.58 8.31
N LYS A 171 26.72 -28.41 7.44
CA LYS A 171 26.20 -27.09 7.07
C LYS A 171 25.44 -26.46 8.23
N VAL A 172 25.26 -25.15 8.19
CA VAL A 172 24.57 -24.37 9.22
C VAL A 172 23.45 -23.55 8.62
N LEU A 173 22.41 -23.25 9.40
CA LEU A 173 21.57 -22.10 9.08
C LEU A 173 22.35 -20.83 9.45
N ARG A 174 22.40 -19.86 8.54
CA ARG A 174 23.21 -18.65 8.74
C ARG A 174 22.78 -17.87 9.99
N THR A 175 23.74 -17.46 10.81
CA THR A 175 23.49 -16.74 12.08
C THR A 175 23.43 -15.21 11.91
N HIS A 176 23.87 -14.76 10.73
CA HIS A 176 23.92 -13.39 10.25
C HIS A 176 23.98 -13.42 8.70
N THR A 177 23.77 -12.28 8.05
CA THR A 177 23.82 -12.15 6.59
C THR A 177 25.22 -11.86 6.04
N SER A 178 26.23 -11.77 6.92
CA SER A 178 27.64 -11.57 6.58
C SER A 178 28.27 -12.57 5.59
N PRO A 179 27.83 -13.84 5.45
CA PRO A 179 28.35 -14.74 4.42
C PRO A 179 28.31 -14.13 3.00
N VAL A 180 27.28 -13.32 2.73
CA VAL A 180 27.09 -12.65 1.44
C VAL A 180 28.19 -11.60 1.21
N GLN A 181 28.76 -11.00 2.26
CA GLN A 181 29.86 -10.04 2.13
C GLN A 181 31.08 -10.69 1.50
N VAL A 182 31.51 -11.85 2.02
CA VAL A 182 32.66 -12.61 1.50
C VAL A 182 32.40 -13.07 0.08
N ARG A 183 31.24 -13.70 -0.17
CA ARG A 183 30.85 -14.16 -1.53
C ARG A 183 30.82 -13.02 -2.54
N THR A 184 30.39 -11.84 -2.12
CA THR A 184 30.38 -10.65 -2.97
C THR A 184 31.80 -10.21 -3.30
N MET A 185 32.70 -10.14 -2.31
CA MET A 185 34.10 -9.79 -2.58
C MET A 185 34.80 -10.79 -3.51
N GLU A 186 34.47 -12.08 -3.41
CA GLU A 186 34.97 -13.12 -4.33
C GLU A 186 34.43 -12.94 -5.76
N ALA A 187 33.17 -12.50 -5.91
CA ALA A 187 32.48 -12.44 -7.19
C ALA A 187 32.67 -11.11 -7.96
N GLN A 188 32.93 -10.00 -7.26
CA GLN A 188 33.08 -8.68 -7.88
C GLN A 188 34.27 -7.90 -7.32
N LYS A 189 34.89 -7.09 -8.18
CA LYS A 189 36.01 -6.21 -7.78
C LYS A 189 35.48 -4.89 -7.20
N PRO A 190 36.19 -4.28 -6.22
CA PRO A 190 35.86 -2.94 -5.72
C PRO A 190 35.82 -1.85 -6.81
N PRO A 191 35.01 -0.79 -6.63
CA PRO A 191 34.25 -0.45 -5.43
C PRO A 191 32.99 -1.31 -5.23
N ILE A 192 32.77 -1.77 -4.00
CA ILE A 192 31.59 -2.56 -3.61
C ILE A 192 30.75 -1.71 -2.67
N ARG A 193 29.44 -1.61 -2.94
CA ARG A 193 28.44 -1.00 -2.06
C ARG A 193 27.17 -1.84 -2.10
N ILE A 194 26.99 -2.68 -1.09
CA ILE A 194 25.85 -3.58 -1.00
C ILE A 194 25.13 -3.46 0.34
N VAL A 195 23.83 -3.74 0.31
CA VAL A 195 23.01 -3.99 1.49
C VAL A 195 22.33 -5.36 1.33
N ILE A 196 22.27 -6.11 2.43
CA ILE A 196 21.96 -7.54 2.45
C ILE A 196 20.83 -7.77 3.46
N PRO A 197 19.56 -7.51 3.09
CA PRO A 197 18.44 -7.93 3.90
C PRO A 197 18.29 -9.46 3.83
N GLY A 198 18.02 -10.12 4.95
CA GLY A 198 17.87 -11.56 4.96
C GLY A 198 17.41 -12.15 6.28
N LYS A 199 16.96 -13.40 6.23
CA LYS A 199 16.60 -14.19 7.41
C LYS A 199 17.85 -14.74 8.06
N THR A 200 17.86 -14.77 9.38
CA THR A 200 18.95 -15.30 10.19
C THR A 200 18.39 -16.16 11.31
N TYR A 201 19.20 -17.13 11.74
CA TYR A 201 18.74 -18.19 12.60
C TYR A 201 19.67 -18.34 13.80
N ARG A 202 19.10 -18.40 15.00
CA ARG A 202 19.83 -18.62 16.26
C ARG A 202 19.01 -19.50 17.17
N GLN A 203 19.66 -20.34 17.97
CA GLN A 203 18.95 -21.25 18.87
C GLN A 203 18.54 -20.54 20.18
N ASP A 204 17.81 -19.43 20.04
CA ASP A 204 17.27 -18.63 21.15
C ASP A 204 15.78 -18.35 20.92
N SER A 205 14.98 -18.35 21.98
CA SER A 205 13.52 -18.21 21.90
C SER A 205 12.95 -17.69 23.22
N ASP A 206 12.73 -16.38 23.30
CA ASP A 206 12.06 -15.71 24.43
C ASP A 206 11.12 -14.58 23.93
N ALA A 207 10.79 -13.60 24.76
CA ALA A 207 9.91 -12.49 24.36
C ALA A 207 10.57 -11.48 23.40
N THR A 208 11.90 -11.41 23.41
CA THR A 208 12.72 -10.49 22.61
C THR A 208 13.55 -11.21 21.55
N HIS A 209 13.62 -12.54 21.60
CA HIS A 209 14.38 -13.39 20.70
C HIS A 209 13.46 -14.42 20.04
N SER A 210 13.63 -14.60 18.73
CA SER A 210 12.97 -15.64 17.94
C SER A 210 14.04 -16.49 17.26
N PRO A 211 13.80 -17.81 17.10
CA PRO A 211 14.78 -18.70 16.48
C PRO A 211 15.05 -18.37 15.01
N MET A 212 14.13 -17.65 14.37
CA MET A 212 14.32 -16.99 13.09
C MET A 212 13.91 -15.52 13.23
N PHE A 213 14.76 -14.63 12.76
CA PHE A 213 14.52 -13.20 12.68
C PHE A 213 15.17 -12.66 11.40
N HIS A 214 15.08 -11.36 11.18
CA HIS A 214 15.60 -10.71 9.98
C HIS A 214 16.71 -9.73 10.37
N GLN A 215 17.78 -9.76 9.60
CA GLN A 215 18.84 -8.78 9.68
C GLN A 215 18.97 -8.05 8.35
N VAL A 216 19.52 -6.85 8.45
CA VAL A 216 20.14 -6.18 7.33
C VAL A 216 21.57 -5.90 7.69
N GLU A 217 22.46 -6.22 6.77
CA GLU A 217 23.85 -5.80 6.83
C GLU A 217 24.21 -4.97 5.62
N GLY A 218 25.23 -4.15 5.75
CA GLY A 218 25.81 -3.47 4.60
C GLY A 218 27.32 -3.57 4.59
N LEU A 219 27.87 -3.42 3.39
CA LEU A 219 29.29 -3.48 3.12
C LEU A 219 29.67 -2.40 2.12
N VAL A 220 30.70 -1.62 2.46
CA VAL A 220 31.40 -0.76 1.53
C VAL A 220 32.85 -1.16 1.48
N ILE A 221 33.37 -1.49 0.29
CA ILE A 221 34.80 -1.68 0.03
C ILE A 221 35.26 -0.68 -1.02
N ASP A 222 36.25 0.14 -0.67
CA ASP A 222 36.84 1.17 -1.53
C ASP A 222 38.30 1.44 -1.09
N LYS A 223 39.08 2.15 -1.91
CA LYS A 223 40.44 2.56 -1.54
C LYS A 223 40.44 3.65 -0.46
N THR A 224 39.35 4.40 -0.33
CA THR A 224 39.25 5.57 0.57
C THR A 224 38.21 5.46 1.69
N ALA A 225 37.52 4.33 1.79
CA ALA A 225 36.46 4.12 2.78
C ALA A 225 37.02 4.22 4.21
N ASN A 226 36.40 5.05 5.07
CA ASN A 226 36.86 5.26 6.44
C ASN A 226 35.71 5.41 7.43
N VAL A 227 36.02 5.49 8.73
CA VAL A 227 35.02 5.62 9.81
C VAL A 227 34.14 6.87 9.66
N GLY A 228 34.65 7.95 9.07
CA GLY A 228 33.85 9.14 8.76
C GLY A 228 32.75 8.84 7.73
N ASN A 229 33.05 8.02 6.72
CA ASN A 229 32.06 7.56 5.76
C ASN A 229 31.02 6.63 6.41
N LEU A 230 31.47 5.66 7.23
CA LEU A 230 30.59 4.78 8.00
C LEU A 230 29.60 5.60 8.83
N ARG A 231 30.10 6.57 9.60
CA ARG A 231 29.26 7.43 10.43
C ARG A 231 28.24 8.19 9.60
N TRP A 232 28.64 8.77 8.48
CA TRP A 232 27.72 9.52 7.62
C TRP A 232 26.62 8.62 7.04
N VAL A 233 26.96 7.44 6.52
CA VAL A 233 25.99 6.48 5.97
C VAL A 233 24.95 6.10 7.02
N LEU A 234 25.39 5.78 8.24
CA LEU A 234 24.48 5.41 9.33
C LEU A 234 23.61 6.60 9.77
N GLU A 235 24.19 7.80 9.87
CA GLU A 235 23.46 9.01 10.26
C GLU A 235 22.34 9.34 9.26
N GLU A 236 22.64 9.33 7.96
CA GLU A 236 21.63 9.58 6.93
C GLU A 236 20.59 8.47 6.85
N PHE A 237 21.01 7.21 6.97
CA PHE A 237 20.09 6.09 7.06
C PHE A 237 19.09 6.26 8.21
N CYS A 238 19.57 6.51 9.44
CA CYS A 238 18.69 6.63 10.59
C CYS A 238 17.80 7.87 10.53
N LYS A 239 18.29 9.01 10.01
CA LYS A 239 17.45 10.21 9.79
C LYS A 239 16.30 9.90 8.85
N ALA A 240 16.60 9.26 7.71
CA ALA A 240 15.58 8.89 6.73
C ALA A 240 14.62 7.84 7.31
N PHE A 241 15.13 6.73 7.85
CA PHE A 241 14.33 5.62 8.34
C PHE A 241 13.39 5.99 9.47
N PHE A 242 13.85 6.79 10.45
CA PHE A 242 13.00 7.26 11.55
C PHE A 242 12.23 8.54 11.22
N GLU A 243 12.40 9.09 10.02
CA GLU A 243 11.73 10.30 9.54
C GLU A 243 11.93 11.50 10.48
N VAL A 244 13.17 11.73 10.88
CA VAL A 244 13.57 12.83 11.78
C VAL A 244 14.61 13.74 11.13
N ASP A 245 14.50 15.05 11.37
CA ASP A 245 15.41 16.05 10.80
C ASP A 245 16.86 15.85 11.28
N LYS A 246 17.04 15.36 12.50
CA LYS A 246 18.35 15.17 13.13
C LYS A 246 18.37 13.94 14.02
N VAL A 247 19.47 13.20 13.93
CA VAL A 247 19.80 12.09 14.81
C VAL A 247 21.06 12.42 15.58
N VAL A 248 21.11 12.06 16.87
CA VAL A 248 22.33 12.13 17.67
C VAL A 248 22.78 10.70 17.95
N MET A 249 23.97 10.35 17.45
CA MET A 249 24.54 9.02 17.55
C MET A 249 25.71 8.98 18.54
N ARG A 250 25.79 7.90 19.31
CA ARG A 250 26.90 7.57 20.21
C ARG A 250 27.56 6.26 19.76
N PHE A 251 28.81 6.36 19.33
CA PHE A 251 29.64 5.21 18.96
C PHE A 251 30.42 4.76 20.19
N ARG A 252 30.14 3.54 20.67
CA ARG A 252 30.86 2.91 21.77
C ARG A 252 31.78 1.84 21.22
N PRO A 253 33.06 1.75 21.64
CA PRO A 253 33.92 0.63 21.29
C PRO A 253 33.24 -0.70 21.65
N SER A 254 33.28 -1.65 20.72
CA SER A 254 32.83 -3.03 20.94
C SER A 254 33.83 -3.98 20.27
N PHE A 255 33.49 -5.26 20.15
CA PHE A 255 34.33 -6.26 19.50
C PHE A 255 33.49 -7.17 18.61
N PHE A 256 33.87 -7.23 17.32
CA PHE A 256 33.41 -8.23 16.38
C PHE A 256 34.62 -8.85 15.68
N PRO A 257 34.73 -10.18 15.55
CA PRO A 257 35.91 -10.81 14.94
C PRO A 257 36.22 -10.32 13.51
N PHE A 258 35.20 -9.90 12.77
CA PHE A 258 35.28 -9.46 11.38
C PHE A 258 35.51 -7.95 11.18
N THR A 259 35.58 -7.15 12.25
CA THR A 259 35.86 -5.70 12.14
C THR A 259 36.89 -5.20 13.14
N GLU A 260 37.73 -4.24 12.73
CA GLU A 260 38.68 -3.53 13.59
C GLU A 260 39.05 -2.15 12.99
N PRO A 261 38.74 -1.03 13.67
CA PRO A 261 38.01 -0.92 14.94
C PRO A 261 36.52 -1.28 14.82
N SER A 262 35.96 -1.77 15.92
CA SER A 262 34.55 -2.17 16.09
C SER A 262 33.77 -1.22 16.99
N PHE A 263 32.50 -0.98 16.67
CA PHE A 263 31.61 -0.08 17.41
C PHE A 263 30.18 -0.63 17.53
N GLU A 264 29.55 -0.38 18.67
CA GLU A 264 28.10 -0.37 18.82
C GLU A 264 27.59 1.07 18.72
N VAL A 265 26.43 1.25 18.09
CA VAL A 265 25.82 2.57 17.91
C VAL A 265 24.51 2.65 18.67
N ASP A 266 24.47 3.62 19.58
CA ASP A 266 23.24 4.02 20.26
C ASP A 266 22.71 5.34 19.66
N ILE A 267 21.40 5.46 19.59
CA ILE A 267 20.71 6.68 19.16
C ILE A 267 19.99 7.32 20.36
N GLN A 268 20.06 8.65 20.44
CA GLN A 268 19.31 9.43 21.42
C GLN A 268 17.80 9.28 21.18
N CYS A 269 17.05 9.00 22.25
CA CYS A 269 15.61 8.81 22.18
C CYS A 269 14.85 9.25 23.44
N ASP A 270 13.55 9.49 23.28
CA ASP A 270 12.56 9.54 24.37
C ASP A 270 11.71 8.25 24.36
N ARG A 271 11.68 7.58 25.51
CA ARG A 271 10.90 6.35 25.76
C ARG A 271 9.79 6.53 26.80
N SER A 272 9.52 7.77 27.22
CA SER A 272 8.54 8.08 28.27
C SER A 272 7.09 7.95 27.80
N SER A 273 6.85 8.05 26.49
CA SER A 273 5.51 8.19 25.88
C SER A 273 4.81 6.86 25.53
N GLY A 274 5.31 5.70 25.99
CA GLY A 274 4.73 4.38 25.73
C GLY A 274 5.62 3.50 24.85
N PRO A 275 5.05 2.58 24.02
CA PRO A 275 5.83 1.60 23.27
C PRO A 275 6.55 2.17 22.04
N ILE A 276 6.09 3.33 21.52
CA ILE A 276 6.76 4.03 20.41
C ILE A 276 7.93 4.81 20.97
N VAL A 277 9.12 4.55 20.44
CA VAL A 277 10.35 5.26 20.80
C VAL A 277 10.54 6.43 19.86
N LYS A 278 10.64 7.65 20.41
CA LYS A 278 10.87 8.86 19.63
C LYS A 278 12.36 9.11 19.49
N PHE A 279 12.92 8.88 18.30
CA PHE A 279 14.33 9.14 18.02
C PHE A 279 14.60 10.63 17.81
N GLY A 280 15.79 11.09 18.18
CA GLY A 280 16.19 12.51 18.06
C GLY A 280 15.67 13.42 19.18
N GLU A 281 14.87 12.88 20.10
CA GLU A 281 14.33 13.57 21.28
C GLU A 281 14.86 12.94 22.58
N GLY A 282 14.57 13.57 23.73
CA GLY A 282 14.87 13.00 25.05
C GLY A 282 16.35 12.97 25.42
N THR A 283 16.68 12.19 26.45
CA THR A 283 18.05 12.06 26.99
C THR A 283 18.52 10.61 27.12
N ASP A 284 17.66 9.65 26.78
CA ASP A 284 18.00 8.23 26.87
C ASP A 284 18.72 7.75 25.62
N TRP A 285 19.34 6.57 25.71
CA TRP A 285 20.09 5.96 24.62
C TRP A 285 19.54 4.58 24.29
N MET A 286 19.32 4.32 23.00
CA MET A 286 18.87 3.03 22.49
C MET A 286 19.91 2.46 21.54
N GLU A 287 20.44 1.28 21.83
CA GLU A 287 21.28 0.53 20.90
C GLU A 287 20.47 0.11 19.67
N ILE A 288 21.00 0.36 18.47
CA ILE A 288 20.32 0.06 17.21
C ILE A 288 21.11 -0.91 16.33
N LEU A 289 22.45 -0.83 16.36
CA LEU A 289 23.29 -1.60 15.43
C LEU A 289 24.72 -1.81 15.92
N GLY A 290 25.39 -2.79 15.32
CA GLY A 290 26.85 -2.98 15.37
C GLY A 290 27.50 -2.62 14.05
N CYS A 291 28.72 -2.10 14.07
CA CYS A 291 29.46 -1.72 12.87
C CYS A 291 30.98 -1.68 13.11
N GLY A 292 31.75 -1.51 12.04
CA GLY A 292 33.19 -1.33 12.15
C GLY A 292 33.89 -1.32 10.79
N MET A 293 35.20 -1.08 10.82
CA MET A 293 36.05 -1.22 9.63
C MET A 293 36.33 -2.70 9.38
N VAL A 294 36.20 -3.18 8.15
CA VAL A 294 36.38 -4.61 7.81
C VAL A 294 37.79 -5.05 8.18
N HIS A 295 37.90 -6.15 8.92
CA HIS A 295 39.18 -6.66 9.38
C HIS A 295 40.05 -7.15 8.20
N PRO A 296 41.38 -6.91 8.18
CA PRO A 296 42.26 -7.31 7.08
C PRO A 296 42.20 -8.80 6.69
N ASN A 297 41.96 -9.70 7.65
CA ASN A 297 41.78 -11.13 7.38
C ASN A 297 40.52 -11.41 6.53
N VAL A 298 39.45 -10.64 6.74
CA VAL A 298 38.19 -10.80 6.00
C VAL A 298 38.34 -10.28 4.57
N LEU A 299 39.08 -9.17 4.39
CA LEU A 299 39.45 -8.70 3.04
C LEU A 299 40.27 -9.76 2.28
N ARG A 300 41.27 -10.35 2.93
CA ARG A 300 42.05 -11.46 2.35
C ARG A 300 41.19 -12.67 2.02
N ALA A 301 40.27 -13.06 2.91
CA ALA A 301 39.34 -14.16 2.65
C ALA A 301 38.43 -13.87 1.45
N GLY A 302 38.02 -12.61 1.25
CA GLY A 302 37.31 -12.14 0.06
C GLY A 302 38.18 -11.93 -1.18
N GLY A 303 39.47 -12.26 -1.16
CA GLY A 303 40.37 -12.13 -2.30
C GLY A 303 40.88 -10.71 -2.58
N LEU A 304 40.82 -9.81 -1.58
CA LEU A 304 41.25 -8.42 -1.70
C LEU A 304 42.50 -8.15 -0.87
N ASP A 305 43.38 -7.28 -1.39
CA ASP A 305 44.59 -6.83 -0.70
C ASP A 305 44.24 -5.70 0.31
N PRO A 306 44.41 -5.92 1.63
CA PRO A 306 44.13 -4.90 2.64
C PRO A 306 45.12 -3.73 2.64
N ASP A 307 46.25 -3.83 1.93
CA ASP A 307 47.15 -2.69 1.73
C ASP A 307 46.68 -1.78 0.57
N GLU A 308 45.79 -2.27 -0.29
CA GLU A 308 45.19 -1.49 -1.39
C GLU A 308 43.75 -1.04 -1.09
N TYR A 309 42.97 -1.90 -0.45
CA TYR A 309 41.54 -1.70 -0.21
C TYR A 309 41.22 -1.70 1.28
N GLN A 310 40.22 -0.92 1.65
CA GLN A 310 39.64 -0.88 2.98
C GLN A 310 38.13 -0.79 2.88
N GLY A 311 37.44 -0.91 4.00
CA GLY A 311 35.99 -0.90 3.97
C GLY A 311 35.39 -0.86 5.35
N PHE A 312 34.08 -0.66 5.39
CA PHE A 312 33.30 -0.75 6.60
C PHE A 312 32.07 -1.61 6.37
N ALA A 313 31.61 -2.23 7.45
CA ALA A 313 30.39 -3.01 7.48
C ALA A 313 29.55 -2.64 8.71
N TRP A 314 28.26 -2.92 8.63
CA TRP A 314 27.32 -2.76 9.74
C TRP A 314 26.24 -3.83 9.67
N GLY A 315 25.57 -4.06 10.79
CA GLY A 315 24.46 -4.99 10.90
C GLY A 315 23.45 -4.55 11.95
N MET A 316 22.17 -4.73 11.65
CA MET A 316 21.07 -4.48 12.57
C MET A 316 19.92 -5.47 12.38
N GLY A 317 19.16 -5.71 13.45
CA GLY A 317 17.95 -6.52 13.40
C GLY A 317 16.77 -5.71 12.88
N LEU A 318 16.17 -6.16 11.78
CA LEU A 318 15.01 -5.50 11.16
C LEU A 318 13.79 -5.53 12.09
N ASP A 319 13.56 -6.65 12.75
CA ASP A 319 12.43 -6.84 13.66
C ASP A 319 12.51 -5.86 14.83
N ARG A 320 13.72 -5.60 15.36
CA ARG A 320 13.91 -4.65 16.48
C ARG A 320 13.65 -3.21 16.05
N ILE A 321 14.19 -2.76 14.92
CA ILE A 321 13.94 -1.39 14.44
C ILE A 321 12.48 -1.20 14.02
N ALA A 322 11.81 -2.25 13.54
CA ALA A 322 10.36 -2.28 13.30
C ALA A 322 9.57 -1.97 14.57
N MET A 323 9.87 -2.71 15.63
CA MET A 323 9.20 -2.55 16.92
C MET A 323 9.38 -1.15 17.47
N LEU A 324 10.61 -0.62 17.39
CA LEU A 324 10.93 0.71 17.89
C LEU A 324 10.23 1.82 17.08
N LYS A 325 10.20 1.69 15.76
CA LYS A 325 9.59 2.68 14.85
C LYS A 325 8.06 2.70 14.95
N TYR A 326 7.42 1.52 14.91
CA TYR A 326 5.95 1.41 14.85
C TYR A 326 5.28 1.07 16.19
N GLY A 327 6.07 0.95 17.28
CA GLY A 327 5.55 0.69 18.62
C GLY A 327 5.01 -0.72 18.83
N MET A 328 5.58 -1.72 18.16
CA MET A 328 5.14 -3.11 18.31
C MET A 328 5.73 -3.72 19.59
N PRO A 329 4.91 -4.25 20.51
CA PRO A 329 5.36 -4.57 21.86
C PRO A 329 6.06 -5.93 22.00
N ASP A 330 5.81 -6.88 21.10
CA ASP A 330 6.30 -8.26 21.20
C ASP A 330 6.80 -8.75 19.85
N LEU A 331 8.01 -9.30 19.81
CA LEU A 331 8.65 -9.78 18.60
C LEU A 331 8.01 -11.07 18.07
N ARG A 332 7.37 -11.87 18.93
CA ARG A 332 6.78 -13.15 18.53
C ARG A 332 5.57 -12.96 17.62
N ASP A 333 4.90 -11.82 17.72
CA ASP A 333 3.69 -11.54 16.96
C ASP A 333 3.94 -11.42 15.45
N PHE A 334 5.15 -11.08 15.02
CA PHE A 334 5.55 -11.13 13.61
C PHE A 334 5.40 -12.54 12.99
N PHE A 335 5.48 -13.60 13.81
CA PHE A 335 5.50 -14.98 13.32
C PHE A 335 4.21 -15.75 13.63
N ASN A 336 3.30 -15.17 14.42
CA ASN A 336 2.05 -15.82 14.87
C ASN A 336 0.96 -15.90 13.79
N ALA A 337 1.12 -15.18 12.66
CA ALA A 337 0.15 -15.08 11.59
C ALA A 337 -1.26 -14.63 12.04
N ASP A 338 -1.35 -13.74 13.03
CA ASP A 338 -2.62 -13.19 13.51
C ASP A 338 -3.15 -12.11 12.57
N VAL A 339 -4.32 -12.36 11.97
CA VAL A 339 -4.98 -11.43 11.04
C VAL A 339 -5.36 -10.10 11.70
N ARG A 340 -5.66 -10.10 13.00
CA ARG A 340 -6.00 -8.88 13.76
C ARG A 340 -4.76 -8.01 13.94
N TRP A 341 -3.62 -8.64 14.25
CA TRP A 341 -2.33 -7.97 14.34
C TRP A 341 -1.94 -7.39 12.97
N MET A 342 -2.07 -8.19 11.90
CA MET A 342 -1.84 -7.72 10.52
C MET A 342 -2.78 -6.59 10.11
N SER A 343 -4.03 -6.60 10.57
CA SER A 343 -5.00 -5.54 10.26
C SER A 343 -4.64 -4.22 10.95
N HIS A 344 -4.00 -4.29 12.12
CA HIS A 344 -3.62 -3.14 12.94
C HIS A 344 -2.24 -2.56 12.56
N TYR A 345 -1.23 -3.42 12.44
CA TYR A 345 0.17 -3.03 12.18
C TYR A 345 0.59 -3.17 10.71
N GLY A 346 -0.16 -3.90 9.89
CA GLY A 346 0.19 -4.08 8.49
C GLY A 346 -0.08 -2.83 7.64
N PHE A 347 0.67 -2.72 6.55
CA PHE A 347 0.67 -1.56 5.67
C PHE A 347 -0.25 -1.77 4.47
N ARG A 348 -0.77 -0.72 3.86
CA ARG A 348 -1.60 -0.88 2.68
C ARG A 348 -0.72 -1.19 1.47
N PRO A 349 -1.11 -2.12 0.58
CA PRO A 349 -0.30 -2.48 -0.59
C PRO A 349 -0.01 -1.36 -1.58
N LEU A 350 -0.77 -0.26 -1.53
CA LEU A 350 -0.60 0.89 -2.44
C LEU A 350 0.15 2.05 -1.79
N ASP A 351 0.41 1.98 -0.49
CA ASP A 351 1.17 2.99 0.25
C ASP A 351 2.65 2.59 0.19
N VAL A 352 3.22 2.66 -1.02
CA VAL A 352 4.59 2.23 -1.30
C VAL A 352 5.56 3.22 -0.66
N PRO A 353 6.55 2.75 0.13
CA PRO A 353 7.51 3.64 0.77
C PRO A 353 8.37 4.33 -0.28
N THR A 354 8.42 5.66 -0.23
CA THR A 354 9.30 6.46 -1.10
C THR A 354 9.89 7.63 -0.33
N LEU A 355 11.11 8.04 -0.69
CA LEU A 355 11.75 9.20 -0.06
C LEU A 355 10.99 10.52 -0.30
N PHE A 356 10.14 10.59 -1.33
CA PHE A 356 9.31 11.76 -1.61
C PHE A 356 7.94 11.73 -0.91
N GLY A 357 7.28 10.57 -0.88
CA GLY A 357 5.93 10.41 -0.34
C GLY A 357 5.88 10.14 1.16
N GLY A 358 7.02 9.87 1.80
CA GLY A 358 7.12 9.35 3.15
C GLY A 358 7.39 7.85 3.13
N LEU A 359 8.13 7.38 4.12
CA LEU A 359 8.46 5.96 4.28
C LEU A 359 7.39 5.23 5.10
N SER A 360 6.76 5.91 6.06
CA SER A 360 5.74 5.33 6.94
C SER A 360 4.29 5.61 6.51
N ALA A 361 4.09 6.01 5.25
CA ALA A 361 2.78 6.45 4.74
C ALA A 361 1.71 5.35 4.76
#